data_AF-A0A218VF28-F1
#
_entry.id   AF-A0A218VF28-F1
#
_cell.length_a   1.000
_cell.length_b   1.000
_cell.length_c   1.000
_cell.angle_alpha   90.00
_cell.angle_beta   90.00
_cell.angle_gamma   90.00
#
_symmetry.space_group_name_H-M   'P 1'
#
loop_
_entity.id
_entity.type
_entity.pdbx_description
1 polymer ?
#
loop_
_entity_poly.entity_id
_entity_poly.type
_entity_poly.pdbx_seq_one_letter_code
_entity_poly.pdbx_strand_id
1 'polypeptide(L)'
;MDVKEKLLEQAKKHLSEPMVHDLILWVQQHLKEVIMQSAAVCNEKTTLSKGTEDGIWMLLLHLDHMRAKAKYVKTVEKWASNLRLTGRLMFMGKIILILLQGDRSSIKEYLILQKTSKVDVDSSGKKCKEKMMRVLCETEVQSQHKRFQTFEVKEYSAPEELQKEFETAGLTTLFSEFVPPLLK
;
A
#
# COMPACT_ATOMS: atom_id res chain seq x y z
N MET A 1 12.66 -23.07 12.50
CA MET A 1 13.57 -22.05 13.04
C MET A 1 13.34 -20.78 12.25
N ASP A 2 13.01 -19.72 12.97
CA ASP A 2 12.70 -18.41 12.40
C ASP A 2 13.94 -17.84 11.67
N VAL A 3 13.74 -17.13 10.57
CA VAL A 3 14.83 -16.52 9.77
C VAL A 3 15.69 -15.61 10.67
N LYS A 4 15.03 -14.97 11.64
CA LYS A 4 15.67 -14.15 12.67
C LYS A 4 16.67 -14.93 13.52
N GLU A 5 16.37 -16.16 13.93
CA GLU A 5 17.27 -16.98 14.75
C GLU A 5 18.51 -17.41 13.96
N LYS A 6 18.35 -17.79 12.69
CA LYS A 6 19.48 -18.16 11.82
C LYS A 6 20.42 -16.97 11.56
N LEU A 7 19.87 -15.79 11.33
CA LEU A 7 20.65 -14.56 11.18
C LEU A 7 21.41 -14.21 12.47
N LEU A 8 20.78 -14.38 13.63
CA LEU A 8 21.42 -14.15 14.91
C LEU A 8 22.52 -15.18 15.21
N GLU A 9 22.37 -16.44 14.81
CA GLU A 9 23.43 -17.44 14.93
C GLU A 9 24.63 -17.12 14.02
N GLN A 10 24.38 -16.70 12.77
CA GLN A 10 25.46 -16.32 11.86
C GLN A 10 26.18 -15.04 12.33
N ALA A 11 25.44 -14.05 12.84
CA ALA A 11 26.02 -12.85 13.42
C ALA A 11 26.91 -13.15 14.63
N LYS A 12 26.59 -14.17 15.45
CA LYS A 12 27.41 -14.60 16.59
C LYS A 12 28.73 -15.25 16.19
N LYS A 13 28.85 -15.80 14.98
CA LYS A 13 30.07 -16.48 14.49
C LYS A 13 31.15 -15.53 14.00
N HIS A 14 30.80 -14.28 13.72
CA HIS A 14 31.73 -13.26 13.23
C HIS A 14 31.78 -12.12 14.27
N LEU A 15 32.80 -12.13 15.12
CA LEU A 15 32.94 -11.21 16.27
C LEU A 15 33.94 -10.07 16.06
N SER A 16 34.56 -9.97 14.87
CA SER A 16 35.47 -8.87 14.52
C SER A 16 35.36 -8.52 13.04
N GLU A 17 35.45 -7.23 12.72
CA GLU A 17 35.26 -6.62 11.40
C GLU A 17 36.13 -7.26 10.28
N PRO A 18 35.62 -7.37 9.04
CA PRO A 18 34.52 -6.60 8.46
C PRO A 18 33.19 -7.39 8.38
N MET A 19 32.32 -7.22 9.37
CA MET A 19 31.18 -8.10 9.68
C MET A 19 29.94 -7.94 8.78
N VAL A 20 29.83 -6.86 8.00
CA VAL A 20 28.60 -6.60 7.23
C VAL A 20 28.67 -7.23 5.83
N HIS A 21 29.85 -7.24 5.23
CA HIS A 21 30.04 -7.75 3.88
C HIS A 21 29.80 -9.26 3.79
N ASP A 22 30.35 -10.02 4.73
CA ASP A 22 30.20 -11.48 4.75
C ASP A 22 28.75 -11.88 5.09
N LEU A 23 28.07 -11.10 5.92
CA LEU A 23 26.65 -11.27 6.18
C LEU A 23 25.82 -10.99 4.93
N ILE A 24 26.14 -9.92 4.18
CA ILE A 24 25.48 -9.60 2.90
C ILE A 24 25.72 -10.73 1.89
N LEU A 25 26.96 -11.23 1.77
CA LEU A 25 27.30 -12.33 0.88
C LEU A 25 26.57 -13.61 1.26
N TRP A 26 26.50 -13.91 2.56
CA TRP A 26 25.77 -15.06 3.05
C TRP A 26 24.28 -14.94 2.72
N VAL A 27 23.68 -13.77 2.95
CA VAL A 27 22.27 -13.51 2.59
C VAL A 27 22.05 -13.63 1.08
N GLN A 28 22.97 -13.13 0.26
CA GLN A 28 22.88 -13.25 -1.21
C GLN A 28 22.96 -14.72 -1.66
N GLN A 29 23.84 -15.52 -1.05
CA GLN A 29 24.01 -16.94 -1.37
C GLN A 29 22.84 -17.80 -0.89
N HIS A 30 22.28 -17.48 0.28
CA HIS A 30 21.18 -18.24 0.88
C HIS A 30 19.81 -17.58 0.64
N LEU A 31 19.75 -16.55 -0.21
CA LEU A 31 18.53 -15.81 -0.51
C LEU A 31 17.43 -16.75 -1.00
N LYS A 32 17.77 -17.72 -1.85
CA LYS A 32 16.83 -18.72 -2.36
C LYS A 32 16.24 -19.58 -1.26
N GLU A 33 17.03 -19.96 -0.25
CA GLU A 33 16.54 -20.77 0.88
C GLU A 33 15.73 -19.95 1.87
N VAL A 34 16.11 -18.70 2.12
CA VAL A 34 15.36 -17.75 2.96
C VAL A 34 14.01 -17.44 2.31
N ILE A 35 14.01 -17.17 1.00
CA ILE A 35 12.80 -16.98 0.21
C ILE A 35 12.00 -18.28 0.17
N MET A 36 12.61 -19.47 -0.02
CA MET A 36 11.88 -20.75 -0.03
C MET A 36 11.33 -21.15 1.33
N GLN A 37 11.98 -20.82 2.44
CA GLN A 37 11.44 -21.03 3.79
C GLN A 37 10.30 -20.05 4.10
N SER A 38 10.36 -18.81 3.57
CA SER A 38 9.18 -17.92 3.55
C SER A 38 8.11 -18.42 2.57
N ALA A 39 8.50 -19.11 1.50
CA ALA A 39 7.60 -19.63 0.47
C ALA A 39 6.96 -20.97 0.84
N ALA A 40 7.43 -21.68 1.88
CA ALA A 40 6.64 -22.74 2.49
C ALA A 40 5.38 -22.19 3.19
N VAL A 41 5.36 -20.88 3.49
CA VAL A 41 4.16 -20.13 3.90
C VAL A 41 3.54 -19.35 2.72
N CYS A 42 4.31 -19.05 1.66
CA CYS A 42 3.84 -18.34 0.46
C CYS A 42 4.55 -18.79 -0.85
N ASN A 43 4.13 -19.90 -1.45
CA ASN A 43 4.48 -20.23 -2.85
C ASN A 43 3.23 -19.86 -3.70
N GLU A 44 3.32 -19.18 -4.84
CA GLU A 44 4.21 -19.48 -5.97
C GLU A 44 4.69 -18.26 -6.80
N LYS A 45 5.98 -18.36 -7.19
CA LYS A 45 6.62 -18.09 -8.50
C LYS A 45 6.56 -16.68 -9.14
N THR A 46 7.71 -15.99 -9.01
CA THR A 46 8.25 -15.11 -10.06
C THR A 46 9.01 -15.93 -11.10
N THR A 47 8.47 -16.02 -12.32
CA THR A 47 9.26 -16.29 -13.53
C THR A 47 8.98 -15.19 -14.54
N LEU A 48 10.06 -14.59 -15.04
CA LEU A 48 10.07 -13.64 -16.14
C LEU A 48 9.48 -14.32 -17.40
N SER A 49 8.18 -14.17 -17.61
CA SER A 49 7.50 -14.50 -18.86
C SER A 49 6.29 -13.59 -19.04
N LYS A 50 6.27 -12.88 -20.16
CA LYS A 50 5.16 -12.09 -20.69
C LYS A 50 3.89 -12.96 -20.69
N GLY A 51 2.87 -12.61 -19.90
CA GLY A 51 1.54 -13.22 -19.97
C GLY A 51 0.90 -13.53 -18.62
N THR A 52 -0.06 -12.68 -18.25
CA THR A 52 -1.16 -12.92 -17.30
C THR A 52 -0.85 -12.80 -15.81
N GLU A 53 -0.67 -11.54 -15.39
CA GLU A 53 -0.67 -11.09 -14.00
C GLU A 53 -2.12 -10.87 -13.51
N ASP A 54 -2.83 -11.98 -13.22
CA ASP A 54 -4.23 -12.01 -12.71
C ASP A 54 -4.32 -11.84 -11.17
N GLY A 55 -3.36 -11.12 -10.58
CA GLY A 55 -3.39 -10.79 -9.16
C GLY A 55 -4.16 -9.49 -8.92
N ILE A 56 -5.08 -9.46 -7.95
CA ILE A 56 -5.71 -8.21 -7.53
C ILE A 56 -4.78 -7.51 -6.54
N TRP A 57 -4.43 -6.27 -6.83
CA TRP A 57 -3.58 -5.45 -5.97
C TRP A 57 -4.42 -4.49 -5.14
N MET A 58 -3.93 -4.22 -3.93
CA MET A 58 -4.49 -3.25 -3.01
C MET A 58 -3.46 -2.17 -2.70
N LEU A 59 -3.93 -0.94 -2.63
CA LEU A 59 -3.13 0.24 -2.31
C LEU A 59 -3.85 1.07 -1.25
N LEU A 60 -3.14 1.38 -0.16
CA LEU A 60 -3.59 2.33 0.86
C LEU A 60 -2.69 3.56 0.85
N LEU A 61 -3.29 4.72 0.65
CA LEU A 61 -2.64 6.02 0.62
C LEU A 61 -3.13 6.89 1.77
N HIS A 62 -2.22 7.71 2.29
CA HIS A 62 -2.54 8.82 3.17
C HIS A 62 -2.22 10.15 2.49
N LEU A 63 -3.19 11.06 2.52
CA LEU A 63 -3.00 12.46 2.13
C LEU A 63 -3.04 13.34 3.38
N ASP A 64 -2.11 14.29 3.44
CA ASP A 64 -1.99 15.22 4.58
C ASP A 64 -3.13 16.25 4.60
N HIS A 65 -3.35 16.90 3.46
CA HIS A 65 -4.41 17.88 3.33
C HIS A 65 -4.84 18.02 1.87
N MET A 66 -6.05 18.51 1.67
CA MET A 66 -6.66 18.74 0.38
C MET A 66 -7.33 20.11 0.40
N ARG A 67 -6.75 21.09 -0.29
CA ARG A 67 -7.29 22.47 -0.29
C ARG A 67 -8.53 22.59 -1.17
N ALA A 68 -8.57 21.84 -2.27
CA ALA A 68 -9.70 21.85 -3.21
C ALA A 68 -10.52 20.55 -3.20
N LYS A 69 -11.12 20.20 -2.04
CA LYS A 69 -11.84 18.93 -1.81
C LYS A 69 -12.74 18.50 -2.97
N ALA A 70 -13.70 19.33 -3.35
CA ALA A 70 -14.68 18.97 -4.39
C ALA A 70 -14.06 18.69 -5.78
N LYS A 71 -13.01 19.42 -6.17
CA LYS A 71 -12.33 19.20 -7.46
C LYS A 71 -11.46 17.95 -7.41
N TYR A 72 -10.78 17.75 -6.30
CA TYR A 72 -9.90 16.62 -6.08
C TYR A 72 -10.69 15.31 -6.06
N VAL A 73 -11.79 15.25 -5.30
CA VAL A 73 -12.70 14.10 -5.24
C VAL A 73 -13.13 13.69 -6.65
N LYS A 74 -13.66 14.64 -7.44
CA LYS A 74 -14.06 14.38 -8.84
C LYS A 74 -12.93 13.84 -9.72
N THR A 75 -11.71 14.31 -9.48
CA THR A 75 -10.53 13.88 -10.24
C THR A 75 -10.15 12.44 -9.88
N VAL A 76 -10.15 12.12 -8.58
CA VAL A 76 -9.88 10.77 -8.07
C VAL A 76 -10.96 9.79 -8.53
N GLU A 77 -12.25 10.15 -8.44
CA GLU A 77 -13.35 9.32 -8.94
C GLU A 77 -13.21 9.05 -10.45
N LYS A 78 -12.84 10.07 -11.23
CA LYS A 78 -12.58 9.91 -12.67
C LYS A 78 -11.41 8.96 -12.93
N TRP A 79 -10.31 9.08 -12.20
CA TRP A 79 -9.19 8.15 -12.34
C TRP A 79 -9.56 6.74 -11.95
N ALA A 80 -10.27 6.55 -10.84
CA ALA A 80 -10.74 5.23 -10.40
C ALA A 80 -11.64 4.59 -11.46
N SER A 81 -12.60 5.35 -12.01
CA SER A 81 -13.47 4.87 -13.09
C SER A 81 -12.71 4.53 -14.36
N ASN A 82 -11.77 5.38 -14.80
CA ASN A 82 -11.01 5.18 -16.03
C ASN A 82 -10.11 3.94 -15.95
N LEU A 83 -9.51 3.71 -14.78
CA LEU A 83 -8.60 2.59 -14.52
C LEU A 83 -9.33 1.33 -14.01
N ARG A 84 -10.67 1.38 -13.94
CA ARG A 84 -11.54 0.31 -13.40
C ARG A 84 -11.14 -0.13 -11.99
N LEU A 85 -10.66 0.81 -11.18
CA LEU A 85 -10.32 0.60 -9.78
C LEU A 85 -11.58 0.69 -8.92
N THR A 86 -11.60 -0.13 -7.88
CA THR A 86 -12.62 -0.14 -6.83
C THR A 86 -12.01 0.29 -5.51
N GLY A 87 -12.79 0.70 -4.52
CA GLY A 87 -12.25 1.09 -3.22
C GLY A 87 -12.99 2.24 -2.58
N ARG A 88 -12.29 3.00 -1.72
CA ARG A 88 -12.87 4.16 -1.05
C ARG A 88 -11.90 5.32 -0.88
N LEU A 89 -12.44 6.53 -1.01
CA LEU A 89 -11.83 7.75 -0.47
C LEU A 89 -12.53 8.10 0.84
N MET A 90 -11.77 8.12 1.93
CA MET A 90 -12.26 8.22 3.29
C MET A 90 -11.73 9.49 3.95
N PHE A 91 -12.65 10.30 4.48
CA PHE A 91 -12.32 11.50 5.24
C PHE A 91 -12.67 11.28 6.71
N MET A 92 -11.72 11.57 7.61
CA MET A 92 -11.97 11.56 9.05
C MET A 92 -11.22 12.72 9.71
N GLY A 93 -11.94 13.81 9.99
CA GLY A 93 -11.33 15.06 10.47
C GLY A 93 -10.27 15.58 9.50
N LYS A 94 -9.00 15.56 9.93
CA LYS A 94 -7.86 15.97 9.11
C LYS A 94 -7.25 14.84 8.28
N ILE A 95 -7.58 13.58 8.61
CA ILE A 95 -7.01 12.40 7.97
C ILE A 95 -7.78 12.11 6.69
N ILE A 96 -7.03 11.91 5.61
CA ILE A 96 -7.58 11.56 4.30
C ILE A 96 -6.90 10.28 3.84
N LEU A 97 -7.70 9.22 3.65
CA LEU A 97 -7.21 7.92 3.21
C LEU A 97 -7.81 7.57 1.85
N ILE A 98 -7.00 7.00 0.97
CA ILE A 98 -7.48 6.41 -0.28
C ILE A 98 -7.11 4.94 -0.27
N LEU A 99 -8.13 4.08 -0.27
CA LEU A 99 -8.00 2.65 -0.42
C LEU A 99 -8.44 2.28 -1.83
N LEU A 100 -7.58 1.61 -2.58
CA LEU A 100 -7.83 1.18 -3.95
C LEU A 100 -7.57 -0.30 -4.09
N GLN A 101 -8.34 -0.92 -4.96
CA GLN A 101 -8.24 -2.32 -5.31
C GLN A 101 -8.51 -2.52 -6.81
N GLY A 102 -7.60 -3.23 -7.49
CA GLY A 102 -7.71 -3.54 -8.91
C GLY A 102 -6.42 -4.14 -9.45
N ASP A 103 -6.26 -4.15 -10.77
CA ASP A 103 -5.10 -4.77 -11.41
C ASP A 103 -3.81 -4.01 -11.06
N ARG A 104 -2.69 -4.74 -11.07
CA ARG A 104 -1.38 -4.15 -10.76
C ARG A 104 -1.03 -2.95 -11.65
N SER A 105 -1.28 -3.07 -12.95
CA SER A 105 -1.04 -2.02 -13.94
C SER A 105 -1.86 -0.77 -13.62
N SER A 106 -3.16 -0.93 -13.33
CA SER A 106 -4.06 0.15 -12.94
C SER A 106 -3.63 0.83 -11.64
N ILE A 107 -3.19 0.07 -10.63
CA ILE A 107 -2.68 0.64 -9.37
C ILE A 107 -1.40 1.46 -9.62
N LYS A 108 -0.47 0.95 -10.43
CA LYS A 108 0.75 1.68 -10.80
C LYS A 108 0.44 2.94 -11.60
N GLU A 109 -0.49 2.86 -12.55
CA GLU A 109 -0.92 4.02 -13.34
C GLU A 109 -1.60 5.08 -12.46
N TYR A 110 -2.44 4.67 -11.51
CA TYR A 110 -3.04 5.57 -10.52
C TYR A 110 -1.96 6.31 -9.71
N LEU A 111 -0.94 5.60 -9.22
CA LEU A 111 0.17 6.22 -8.50
C LEU A 111 0.93 7.25 -9.34
N ILE A 112 1.11 6.98 -10.64
CA ILE A 112 1.73 7.93 -11.57
C ILE A 112 0.84 9.17 -11.70
N LEU A 113 -0.47 9.00 -11.95
CA LEU A 113 -1.42 10.11 -12.06
C LEU A 113 -1.43 10.97 -10.79
N GLN A 114 -1.52 10.32 -9.63
CA GLN A 114 -1.54 10.94 -8.32
C GLN A 114 -0.28 11.78 -8.03
N LYS A 115 0.91 11.32 -8.45
CA LYS A 115 2.18 12.05 -8.29
C LYS A 115 2.44 13.14 -9.32
N THR A 116 1.94 12.96 -10.55
CA THR A 116 2.31 13.82 -11.69
C THR A 116 1.26 14.88 -11.99
N SER A 117 -0.01 14.63 -11.68
CA SER A 117 -1.12 15.51 -12.00
C SER A 117 -1.26 16.68 -11.04
N LYS A 118 -1.68 17.83 -11.58
CA LYS A 118 -2.01 19.01 -10.76
C LYS A 118 -3.45 18.93 -10.29
N VAL A 119 -3.67 18.17 -9.21
CA VAL A 119 -4.99 17.87 -8.66
C VAL A 119 -5.40 18.77 -7.50
N ASP A 120 -4.44 19.40 -6.82
CA ASP A 120 -4.70 20.33 -5.72
C ASP A 120 -4.39 21.79 -6.12
N VAL A 121 -4.55 22.72 -5.19
CA VAL A 121 -4.20 24.13 -5.33
C VAL A 121 -3.16 24.55 -4.29
N ASP A 122 -2.35 25.57 -4.57
CA ASP A 122 -1.43 26.15 -3.59
C ASP A 122 -2.13 27.18 -2.68
N SER A 123 -1.37 27.84 -1.79
CA SER A 123 -1.87 28.94 -0.95
C SER A 123 -2.36 30.16 -1.72
N SER A 124 -1.98 30.27 -2.98
CA SER A 124 -2.38 31.34 -3.89
C SER A 124 -3.53 30.91 -4.81
N GLY A 125 -4.10 29.70 -4.62
CA GLY A 125 -5.19 29.15 -5.42
C GLY A 125 -4.79 28.62 -6.80
N LYS A 126 -3.49 28.58 -7.14
CA LYS A 126 -3.01 28.05 -8.43
C LYS A 126 -2.90 26.54 -8.35
N LYS A 127 -3.20 25.86 -9.47
CA LYS A 127 -3.12 24.39 -9.55
C LYS A 127 -1.70 23.89 -9.25
N CYS A 128 -1.57 22.97 -8.30
CA CYS A 128 -0.32 22.36 -7.88
C CYS A 128 -0.45 20.82 -7.84
N LYS A 129 0.69 20.14 -7.78
CA LYS A 129 0.74 18.68 -7.62
C LYS A 129 0.56 18.33 -6.16
N GLU A 130 0.02 17.15 -5.89
CA GLU A 130 0.09 16.53 -4.57
C GLU A 130 1.55 16.28 -4.20
N LYS A 131 1.99 16.77 -3.03
CA LYS A 131 3.40 16.66 -2.58
C LYS A 131 3.57 15.77 -1.36
N MET A 132 2.53 15.66 -0.52
CA MET A 132 2.63 15.06 0.82
C MET A 132 1.86 13.74 0.91
N MET A 133 1.58 13.10 -0.23
CA MET A 133 1.04 11.75 -0.26
C MET A 133 2.07 10.75 0.26
N ARG A 134 1.63 9.86 1.16
CA ARG A 134 2.38 8.67 1.60
C ARG A 134 1.67 7.41 1.14
N VAL A 135 2.43 6.47 0.58
CA VAL A 135 1.97 5.10 0.36
C VAL A 135 2.15 4.36 1.67
N LEU A 136 1.04 3.93 2.29
CA LEU A 136 1.06 3.20 3.55
C LEU A 136 1.26 1.70 3.29
N CYS A 137 0.51 1.16 2.33
CA CYS A 137 0.57 -0.25 1.97
C CYS A 137 0.34 -0.42 0.47
N GLU A 138 1.12 -1.30 -0.15
CA GLU A 138 0.88 -1.81 -1.51
C GLU A 138 1.10 -3.33 -1.45
N THR A 139 0.03 -4.11 -1.61
CA THR A 139 0.10 -5.57 -1.48
C THR A 139 -0.78 -6.28 -2.49
N GLU A 140 -0.35 -7.46 -2.91
CA GLU A 140 -1.20 -8.38 -3.65
C GLU A 140 -2.22 -9.02 -2.72
N VAL A 141 -3.41 -9.27 -3.26
CA VAL A 141 -4.55 -9.86 -2.58
C VAL A 141 -5.10 -10.96 -3.47
N GLN A 142 -5.46 -12.10 -2.86
CA GLN A 142 -6.07 -13.19 -3.61
C GLN A 142 -7.33 -12.71 -4.35
N SER A 143 -7.48 -13.13 -5.61
CA SER A 143 -8.54 -12.69 -6.54
C SER A 143 -9.97 -12.87 -6.00
N GLN A 144 -10.18 -13.86 -5.11
CA GLN A 144 -11.45 -14.10 -4.42
C GLN A 144 -11.85 -13.01 -3.40
N HIS A 145 -10.93 -12.14 -2.99
CA HIS A 145 -11.21 -11.06 -2.04
C HIS A 145 -11.43 -9.73 -2.74
N LYS A 146 -12.34 -9.68 -3.73
CA LYS A 146 -12.85 -8.41 -4.24
C LYS A 146 -13.74 -7.74 -3.21
N ARG A 147 -13.12 -6.97 -2.31
CA ARG A 147 -13.75 -6.38 -1.12
C ARG A 147 -14.65 -5.19 -1.46
N PHE A 148 -14.40 -4.54 -2.58
CA PHE A 148 -15.15 -3.38 -3.05
C PHE A 148 -15.73 -3.66 -4.43
N GLN A 149 -17.02 -3.37 -4.59
CA GLN A 149 -17.70 -3.49 -5.88
C GLN A 149 -17.49 -2.25 -6.75
N THR A 150 -17.46 -1.08 -6.11
CA THR A 150 -17.38 0.25 -6.72
C THR A 150 -16.35 1.11 -5.98
N PHE A 151 -16.04 2.28 -6.53
CA PHE A 151 -15.32 3.33 -5.82
C PHE A 151 -16.30 4.30 -5.18
N GLU A 152 -16.18 4.54 -3.87
CA GLU A 152 -17.09 5.41 -3.13
C GLU A 152 -16.35 6.39 -2.23
N VAL A 153 -16.96 7.56 -2.00
CA VAL A 153 -16.44 8.59 -1.11
C VAL A 153 -17.24 8.55 0.20
N LYS A 154 -16.56 8.40 1.34
CA LYS A 154 -17.20 8.36 2.66
C LYS A 154 -16.55 9.33 3.63
N GLU A 155 -17.37 9.91 4.50
CA GLU A 155 -16.95 10.78 5.59
C GLU A 155 -17.32 10.13 6.91
N TYR A 156 -16.38 10.10 7.85
CA TYR A 156 -16.54 9.50 9.17
C TYR A 156 -16.34 10.56 10.23
N SER A 157 -17.18 10.51 11.27
CA SER A 157 -17.09 11.44 12.39
C SER A 157 -16.28 10.88 13.54
N ALA A 158 -16.22 9.55 13.65
CA ALA A 158 -15.61 8.82 14.76
C ALA A 158 -14.66 7.71 14.27
N PRO A 159 -13.52 7.48 14.96
CA PRO A 159 -12.56 6.44 14.58
C PRO A 159 -13.16 5.04 14.62
N GLU A 160 -14.16 4.80 15.46
CA GLU A 160 -14.89 3.53 15.54
C GLU A 160 -15.69 3.25 14.26
N GLU A 161 -16.21 4.28 13.58
CA GLU A 161 -16.92 4.14 12.31
C GLU A 161 -15.95 3.75 11.19
N LEU A 162 -14.77 4.39 11.15
CA LEU A 162 -13.72 4.03 10.21
C LEU A 162 -13.22 2.61 10.46
N GLN A 163 -12.99 2.23 11.73
CA GLN A 163 -12.60 0.87 12.08
C GLN A 163 -13.60 -0.17 11.59
N LYS A 164 -14.90 0.04 11.83
CA LYS A 164 -15.97 -0.84 11.35
C LYS A 164 -15.97 -0.99 9.82
N GLU A 165 -15.63 0.06 9.08
CA GLU A 165 -15.52 -0.04 7.62
C GLU A 165 -14.39 -1.00 7.22
N PHE A 166 -13.21 -0.88 7.83
CA PHE A 166 -12.10 -1.80 7.56
C PHE A 166 -12.41 -3.23 8.02
N GLU A 167 -13.09 -3.40 9.15
CA GLU A 167 -13.54 -4.72 9.62
C GLU A 167 -14.54 -5.36 8.67
N THR A 168 -15.52 -4.60 8.18
CA THR A 168 -16.52 -5.07 7.21
C THR A 168 -15.87 -5.47 5.89
N ALA A 169 -14.81 -4.77 5.49
CA ALA A 169 -14.00 -5.13 4.33
C ALA A 169 -13.02 -6.30 4.62
N GLY A 170 -12.91 -6.80 5.85
CA GLY A 170 -11.94 -7.84 6.21
C GLY A 170 -10.49 -7.36 6.10
N LEU A 171 -10.25 -6.11 6.50
CA LEU A 171 -8.96 -5.38 6.48
C LEU A 171 -8.54 -4.89 7.86
N THR A 172 -8.96 -5.57 8.92
CA THR A 172 -8.68 -5.21 10.32
C THR A 172 -7.18 -5.08 10.61
N THR A 173 -6.34 -5.91 9.98
CA THR A 173 -4.88 -5.86 10.12
C THR A 173 -4.28 -4.58 9.54
N LEU A 174 -4.76 -4.13 8.38
CA LEU A 174 -4.32 -2.86 7.78
C LEU A 174 -4.75 -1.67 8.64
N PHE A 175 -5.94 -1.73 9.22
CA PHE A 175 -6.39 -0.68 10.13
C PHE A 175 -5.45 -0.59 11.33
N SER A 176 -5.22 -1.69 12.05
CA SER A 176 -4.43 -1.67 13.29
C SER A 176 -2.97 -1.25 13.07
N GLU A 177 -2.39 -1.58 11.91
CA GLU A 177 -1.02 -1.23 11.57
C GLU A 177 -0.87 0.24 11.17
N PHE A 178 -1.74 0.75 10.28
CA PHE A 178 -1.50 2.02 9.60
C PHE A 178 -2.36 3.19 10.08
N VAL A 179 -3.54 2.95 10.66
CA VAL A 179 -4.50 4.03 10.98
C VAL A 179 -4.28 4.65 12.38
N PRO A 180 -4.10 3.88 13.48
CA PRO A 180 -3.82 4.44 14.80
C PRO A 180 -2.64 5.42 14.87
N PRO A 181 -1.51 5.20 14.16
CA PRO A 181 -0.41 6.17 14.14
C PRO A 181 -0.78 7.54 13.54
N LEU A 182 -1.84 7.62 12.73
CA LEU A 182 -2.30 8.85 12.06
C LEU A 182 -3.28 9.65 12.91
N LEU A 183 -3.88 9.03 13.93
CA LEU A 183 -4.86 9.65 14.84
C LEU A 183 -4.22 10.38 16.03
N LYS A 184 -2.89 10.38 16.11
CA LYS A 184 -2.10 10.99 17.19
C LYS A 184 -1.79 12.46 16.95
#